data_AF-A0A2V6CV16-F1
#
_entry.id   AF-A0A2V6CV16-F1
#
_cell.length_a   1.000
_cell.length_b   1.000
_cell.length_c   1.000
_cell.angle_alpha   90.00
_cell.angle_beta   90.00
_cell.angle_gamma   90.00
#
_symmetry.space_group_name_H-M   'P 1'
#
loop_
_entity.id
_entity.type
_entity.pdbx_description
1 polymer ?
#
loop_
_entity_poly.entity_id
_entity_poly.type
_entity_poly.pdbx_seq_one_letter_code
_entity_poly.pdbx_strand_id
1 'polypeptide(L)'
;MLVLLSYIWCDEYWMAAYNVPDYTAAAKGIARIVRFHFASIVLGVVLIAAAVLYRKFVSGAADGFPWYFIYLVCASIIPSAGFFHTAQPFINWRAFSFTFFLLLLISLLWEVTLALPYGWWEYRTNILIGLHIGAWSGLPIEAVCVWLAVSFTAIITYEVIKIWKALGTRALEAFFGIRK
;
A
#
# COMPACT_ATOMS: atom_id res chain seq x y z
N MET A 1 -4.27 11.29 4.18
CA MET A 1 -3.43 12.18 4.99
C MET A 1 -3.03 11.56 6.33
N LEU A 2 -3.97 10.99 7.08
CA LEU A 2 -3.68 10.33 8.38
C LEU A 2 -2.51 9.33 8.30
N VAL A 3 -2.59 8.34 7.40
CA VAL A 3 -1.54 7.31 7.22
C VAL A 3 -0.14 7.91 7.08
N LEU A 4 0.01 8.88 6.16
CA LEU A 4 1.30 9.49 5.89
C LEU A 4 1.80 10.31 7.08
N LEU A 5 0.95 11.13 7.68
CA LEU A 5 1.34 11.99 8.80
C LEU A 5 1.68 11.19 10.06
N SER A 6 0.90 10.14 10.36
CA SER A 6 1.18 9.21 11.44
C SER A 6 2.51 8.50 11.22
N TYR A 7 2.76 8.04 9.98
CA TYR A 7 4.04 7.41 9.65
C TYR A 7 5.21 8.39 9.80
N ILE A 8 5.12 9.60 9.26
CA ILE A 8 6.18 10.63 9.38
C ILE A 8 6.48 10.92 10.85
N TRP A 9 5.44 11.13 11.66
CA TRP A 9 5.63 11.41 13.08
C TRP A 9 6.28 10.23 13.81
N CYS A 10 5.88 9.00 13.50
CA CYS A 10 6.51 7.82 14.07
C CYS A 10 7.94 7.63 13.57
N ASP A 11 8.20 7.80 12.28
CA ASP A 11 9.49 7.57 11.65
C ASP A 11 10.55 8.58 12.12
N GLU A 12 10.18 9.86 12.22
CA GLU A 12 11.10 10.95 12.52
C GLU A 12 11.26 11.24 14.02
N TYR A 13 10.24 10.94 14.84
CA TYR A 13 10.23 11.32 16.26
C TYR A 13 10.08 10.14 17.21
N TRP A 14 8.93 9.44 17.19
CA TRP A 14 8.65 8.43 18.23
C TRP A 14 9.56 7.21 18.11
N MET A 15 9.71 6.69 16.90
CA MET A 15 10.41 5.46 16.57
C MET A 15 11.72 5.74 15.82
N ALA A 16 12.26 6.95 15.94
CA ALA A 16 13.48 7.38 15.26
C ALA A 16 14.69 6.48 15.56
N ALA A 17 14.77 5.91 16.76
CA ALA A 17 15.82 4.97 17.16
C ALA A 17 15.86 3.69 16.32
N TYR A 18 14.81 3.41 15.55
CA TYR A 18 14.69 2.24 14.68
C TYR A 18 14.84 2.58 13.19
N ASN A 19 15.14 3.84 12.89
CA ASN A 19 15.46 4.30 11.55
C ASN A 19 16.91 3.95 11.20
N VAL A 20 17.28 4.15 9.93
CA VAL A 20 18.66 4.03 9.47
C VAL A 20 19.54 5.06 10.21
N PRO A 21 20.60 4.65 10.94
CA PRO A 21 21.36 5.55 11.81
C PRO A 21 21.97 6.76 11.09
N ASP A 22 22.48 6.55 9.88
CA ASP A 22 22.91 7.62 8.98
C ASP A 22 22.18 7.47 7.64
N TYR A 23 20.98 8.06 7.59
CA TYR A 23 20.13 8.03 6.40
C TYR A 23 20.82 8.62 5.17
N THR A 24 21.61 9.69 5.35
CA THR A 24 22.25 10.37 4.22
C THR A 24 23.40 9.54 3.66
N ALA A 25 24.22 8.94 4.52
CA ALA A 25 25.29 8.03 4.07
C ALA A 25 24.71 6.79 3.38
N ALA A 26 23.65 6.20 3.94
CA ALA A 26 22.97 5.06 3.33
C ALA A 26 22.35 5.41 1.96
N ALA A 27 21.73 6.59 1.83
CA ALA A 27 21.14 7.05 0.59
C ALA A 27 22.20 7.33 -0.50
N LYS A 28 23.37 7.90 -0.15
CA LYS A 28 24.45 8.20 -1.11
C LYS A 28 24.98 6.97 -1.87
N GLY A 29 24.81 5.77 -1.33
CA GLY A 29 25.17 4.51 -2.02
C GLY A 29 24.22 4.11 -3.15
N ILE A 30 23.09 4.81 -3.32
CA ILE A 30 22.06 4.47 -4.31
C ILE A 30 22.35 5.16 -5.64
N ALA A 31 22.86 4.38 -6.60
CA ALA A 31 23.11 4.88 -7.97
C ALA A 31 21.82 5.19 -8.76
N ARG A 32 20.72 4.48 -8.48
CA ARG A 32 19.39 4.69 -9.07
C ARG A 32 18.30 4.21 -8.13
N ILE A 33 17.26 5.03 -7.98
CA ILE A 33 16.10 4.70 -7.13
C ILE A 33 15.20 3.66 -7.82
N VAL A 34 14.99 3.77 -9.13
CA VAL A 34 14.14 2.82 -9.88
C VAL A 34 14.88 1.49 -10.02
N ARG A 35 14.40 0.48 -9.29
CA ARG A 35 14.88 -0.90 -9.36
C ARG A 35 13.67 -1.82 -9.45
N PHE A 36 13.40 -2.29 -10.67
CA PHE A 36 12.25 -3.12 -10.95
C PHE A 36 12.26 -4.40 -10.09
N HIS A 37 11.20 -4.57 -9.32
CA HIS A 37 10.95 -5.75 -8.50
C HIS A 37 9.94 -6.66 -9.21
N PHE A 38 10.44 -7.56 -10.06
CA PHE A 38 9.62 -8.42 -10.90
C PHE A 38 8.64 -9.29 -10.09
N ALA A 39 9.04 -9.71 -8.88
CA ALA A 39 8.17 -10.48 -8.00
C ALA A 39 6.89 -9.72 -7.60
N SER A 40 6.92 -8.39 -7.48
CA SER A 40 5.70 -7.59 -7.25
C SER A 40 4.75 -7.62 -8.44
N ILE A 41 5.27 -7.65 -9.67
CA ILE A 41 4.46 -7.76 -10.89
C ILE A 41 3.80 -9.14 -10.94
N VAL A 42 4.60 -10.21 -10.74
CA VAL A 42 4.09 -11.58 -10.72
C VAL A 42 3.00 -11.73 -9.66
N LEU A 43 3.24 -11.25 -8.43
CA LEU A 43 2.26 -11.27 -7.37
C LEU A 43 0.97 -10.54 -7.77
N GLY A 44 1.10 -9.35 -8.35
CA GLY A 44 -0.03 -8.57 -8.86
C GLY A 44 -0.88 -9.31 -9.89
N VAL A 45 -0.23 -9.91 -10.90
CA VAL A 45 -0.90 -10.71 -11.93
C VAL A 45 -1.59 -11.92 -11.33
N VAL A 46 -0.92 -12.63 -10.41
CA VAL A 46 -1.49 -13.80 -9.72
C VAL A 46 -2.72 -13.41 -8.90
N LEU A 47 -2.67 -12.29 -8.17
CA LEU A 47 -3.81 -11.81 -7.38
C LEU A 47 -5.00 -11.43 -8.27
N ILE A 48 -4.77 -10.72 -9.38
CA ILE A 48 -5.82 -10.36 -10.35
C ILE A 48 -6.43 -11.62 -10.96
N ALA A 49 -5.59 -12.56 -11.43
CA ALA A 49 -6.07 -13.81 -12.01
C ALA A 49 -6.89 -14.62 -11.00
N ALA A 50 -6.40 -14.76 -9.76
CA ALA A 50 -7.12 -15.45 -8.69
C ALA A 50 -8.48 -14.80 -8.39
N ALA A 51 -8.54 -13.46 -8.31
CA ALA A 51 -9.77 -12.72 -8.09
C ALA A 51 -10.80 -12.93 -9.22
N VAL A 52 -10.36 -12.89 -10.48
CA VAL A 52 -11.21 -13.11 -11.65
C VAL A 52 -11.71 -14.55 -11.70
N LEU A 53 -10.83 -15.54 -11.46
CA LEU A 53 -11.20 -16.95 -11.44
C LEU A 53 -12.19 -17.25 -10.30
N TYR A 54 -11.92 -16.73 -9.10
CA TYR A 54 -12.83 -16.88 -7.96
C TYR A 54 -14.21 -16.28 -8.27
N ARG A 55 -14.24 -15.05 -8.80
CA ARG A 55 -15.50 -14.39 -9.17
C ARG A 55 -16.29 -15.22 -10.17
N LYS A 56 -15.62 -15.73 -11.20
CA LYS A 56 -16.28 -16.43 -12.31
C LYS A 56 -16.75 -17.83 -11.97
N PHE A 57 -16.00 -18.57 -11.16
CA PHE A 57 -16.22 -20.01 -10.96
C PHE A 57 -16.70 -20.40 -9.56
N VAL A 58 -16.46 -19.57 -8.54
CA VAL A 58 -16.71 -19.94 -7.14
C VAL A 58 -17.77 -19.07 -6.49
N SER A 59 -17.80 -17.77 -6.79
CA SER A 59 -18.65 -16.80 -6.07
C SER A 59 -20.17 -17.00 -6.25
N GLY A 60 -20.60 -17.80 -7.22
CA GLY A 60 -22.02 -17.97 -7.57
C GLY A 60 -22.66 -16.77 -8.27
N ALA A 61 -21.93 -15.68 -8.49
CA ALA A 61 -22.40 -14.44 -9.11
C ALA A 61 -21.60 -14.11 -10.40
N ALA A 62 -21.76 -14.98 -11.40
CA ALA A 62 -20.98 -14.98 -12.65
C ALA A 62 -21.09 -13.69 -13.47
N ASP A 63 -22.17 -12.91 -13.29
CA ASP A 63 -22.44 -11.71 -14.08
C ASP A 63 -21.60 -10.48 -13.65
N GLY A 64 -20.84 -10.58 -12.55
CA GLY A 64 -19.99 -9.49 -12.06
C GLY A 64 -18.50 -9.69 -12.32
N PHE A 65 -17.71 -8.61 -12.18
CA PHE A 65 -16.27 -8.60 -12.39
C PHE A 65 -15.56 -7.83 -11.27
N PRO A 66 -14.41 -8.29 -10.74
CA PRO A 66 -13.79 -7.73 -9.53
C PRO A 66 -13.02 -6.43 -9.80
N TRP A 67 -13.67 -5.45 -10.42
CA TRP A 67 -13.07 -4.16 -10.81
C TRP A 67 -12.42 -3.44 -9.63
N TYR A 68 -13.08 -3.45 -8.47
CA TYR A 68 -12.56 -2.72 -7.31
C TYR A 68 -11.25 -3.33 -6.81
N PHE A 69 -11.18 -4.65 -6.71
CA PHE A 69 -9.94 -5.32 -6.31
C PHE A 69 -8.81 -5.11 -7.32
N ILE A 70 -9.10 -5.20 -8.62
CA ILE A 70 -8.11 -4.94 -9.67
C ILE A 70 -7.56 -3.52 -9.55
N TYR A 71 -8.43 -2.54 -9.31
CA TYR A 71 -8.00 -1.16 -9.07
C TYR A 71 -7.04 -1.06 -7.86
N LEU A 72 -7.38 -1.67 -6.72
CA LEU A 72 -6.52 -1.67 -5.52
C LEU A 72 -5.15 -2.31 -5.79
N VAL A 73 -5.14 -3.42 -6.52
CA VAL A 73 -3.91 -4.13 -6.89
C VAL A 73 -3.09 -3.26 -7.85
N CYS A 74 -3.67 -2.71 -8.92
CA CYS A 74 -2.95 -1.84 -9.85
C CYS A 74 -2.37 -0.59 -9.18
N ALA A 75 -3.14 0.06 -8.31
CA ALA A 75 -2.71 1.24 -7.57
C ALA A 75 -1.50 0.96 -6.67
N SER A 76 -1.43 -0.24 -6.07
CA SER A 76 -0.33 -0.64 -5.18
C SER A 76 0.85 -1.29 -5.90
N ILE A 77 0.64 -1.89 -7.08
CA ILE A 77 1.71 -2.49 -7.89
C ILE A 77 2.72 -1.42 -8.34
N ILE A 78 2.27 -0.26 -8.81
CA ILE A 78 3.17 0.75 -9.40
C ILE A 78 4.30 1.14 -8.43
N PRO A 79 4.01 1.62 -7.21
CA PRO A 79 5.06 1.97 -6.26
C PRO A 79 5.85 0.74 -5.81
N SER A 80 5.20 -0.42 -5.63
CA SER A 80 5.85 -1.65 -5.18
C SER A 80 6.84 -2.20 -6.22
N ALA A 81 6.43 -2.32 -7.47
CA ALA A 81 7.26 -2.83 -8.55
C ALA A 81 8.41 -1.87 -8.90
N GLY A 82 8.18 -0.56 -8.82
CA GLY A 82 9.21 0.43 -9.18
C GLY A 82 10.25 0.66 -8.08
N PHE A 83 9.83 0.60 -6.81
CA PHE A 83 10.61 1.18 -5.72
C PHE A 83 10.78 0.30 -4.49
N PHE A 84 10.03 -0.80 -4.34
CA PHE A 84 10.09 -1.61 -3.11
C PHE A 84 11.50 -2.06 -2.77
N HIS A 85 12.27 -2.54 -3.76
CA HIS A 85 13.64 -2.98 -3.54
C HIS A 85 14.56 -1.87 -3.01
N THR A 86 14.30 -0.61 -3.38
CA THR A 86 15.11 0.54 -2.94
C THR A 86 14.61 1.09 -1.61
N ALA A 87 13.30 1.14 -1.40
CA ALA A 87 12.68 1.71 -0.21
C ALA A 87 12.71 0.76 1.00
N GLN A 88 12.61 -0.56 0.79
CA GLN A 88 12.48 -1.56 1.85
C GLN A 88 13.52 -1.47 2.98
N PRO A 89 14.82 -1.19 2.72
CA PRO A 89 15.82 -1.00 3.77
C PRO A 89 15.64 0.28 4.59
N PHE A 90 14.96 1.29 4.05
CA PHE A 90 14.73 2.59 4.69
C PHE A 90 13.39 2.66 5.43
N ILE A 91 12.46 1.75 5.13
CA ILE A 91 11.19 1.67 5.85
C ILE A 91 11.45 1.32 7.32
N ASN A 92 11.01 2.20 8.21
CA ASN A 92 10.94 1.91 9.64
C ASN A 92 9.74 1.00 9.90
N TRP A 93 9.99 -0.30 9.93
CA TRP A 93 8.94 -1.32 10.08
C TRP A 93 8.16 -1.22 11.39
N ARG A 94 8.75 -0.66 12.45
CA ARG A 94 8.05 -0.40 13.71
C ARG A 94 7.07 0.77 13.56
N ALA A 95 7.50 1.86 12.95
CA ALA A 95 6.64 3.01 12.62
C ALA A 95 5.51 2.61 11.65
N PHE A 96 5.84 1.79 10.64
CA PHE A 96 4.86 1.20 9.72
C PHE A 96 3.82 0.39 10.48
N SER A 97 4.26 -0.56 11.33
CA SER A 97 3.36 -1.47 12.05
C SER A 97 2.43 -0.72 12.98
N PHE A 98 2.96 0.28 13.71
CA PHE A 98 2.14 1.13 14.58
C PHE A 98 1.13 1.96 13.79
N THR A 99 1.57 2.59 12.70
CA THR A 99 0.69 3.39 11.83
C THR A 99 -0.41 2.54 11.23
N PHE A 100 -0.07 1.35 10.75
CA PHE A 100 -1.03 0.42 10.17
C PHE A 100 -2.02 -0.09 11.22
N PHE A 101 -1.56 -0.42 12.42
CA PHE A 101 -2.43 -0.77 13.54
C PHE A 101 -3.41 0.36 13.88
N LEU A 102 -2.92 1.60 14.02
CA LEU A 102 -3.75 2.76 14.30
C LEU A 102 -4.79 2.99 13.20
N LEU A 103 -4.38 2.89 11.93
CA LEU A 103 -5.28 3.01 10.79
C LEU A 103 -6.37 1.95 10.81
N LEU A 104 -6.00 0.69 11.04
CA LEU A 104 -6.98 -0.39 11.15
C LEU A 104 -7.94 -0.10 12.30
N LEU A 105 -7.44 0.20 13.51
CA LEU A 105 -8.27 0.50 14.67
C LEU A 105 -9.28 1.62 14.38
N ILE A 106 -8.84 2.72 13.78
CA ILE A 106 -9.72 3.83 13.40
C ILE A 106 -10.73 3.39 12.35
N SER A 107 -10.31 2.62 11.33
CA SER A 107 -11.21 2.06 10.34
C SER A 107 -12.26 1.16 10.98
N LEU A 108 -11.90 0.37 12.00
CA LEU A 108 -12.83 -0.52 12.69
C LEU A 108 -13.88 0.26 13.47
N LEU A 109 -13.41 1.26 14.24
CA LEU A 109 -14.29 2.13 15.00
C LEU A 109 -15.25 2.86 14.07
N TRP A 110 -14.73 3.41 12.97
CA TRP A 110 -15.53 4.11 11.98
C TRP A 110 -16.54 3.17 11.27
N GLU A 111 -16.13 1.94 10.94
CA GLU A 111 -17.01 0.95 10.30
C GLU A 111 -18.20 0.61 11.21
N VAL A 112 -17.94 0.31 12.50
CA VAL A 112 -18.96 -0.11 13.45
C VAL A 112 -19.87 1.05 13.89
N THR A 113 -19.33 2.26 14.04
CA THR A 113 -20.09 3.39 14.57
C THR A 113 -20.81 4.21 13.51
N LEU A 114 -20.27 4.31 12.30
CA LEU A 114 -20.80 5.16 11.25
C LEU A 114 -21.15 4.39 9.98
N ALA A 115 -20.27 3.53 9.49
CA ALA A 115 -20.50 2.91 8.18
C ALA A 115 -21.67 1.94 8.18
N LEU A 116 -21.71 1.01 9.13
CA LEU A 116 -22.76 0.01 9.24
C LEU A 116 -24.13 0.62 9.61
N PRO A 117 -24.25 1.49 10.64
CA PRO A 117 -25.56 1.99 11.04
C PRO A 117 -26.22 2.90 10.01
N TYR A 118 -25.41 3.61 9.20
CA TYR A 118 -25.89 4.59 8.23
C TYR A 118 -25.72 4.14 6.78
N GLY A 119 -25.22 2.93 6.54
CA GLY A 119 -25.02 2.37 5.21
C GLY A 119 -24.07 3.17 4.31
N TRP A 120 -23.05 3.85 4.84
CA TRP A 120 -22.28 4.85 4.07
C TRP A 120 -21.61 4.33 2.79
N TRP A 121 -21.22 3.06 2.75
CA TRP A 121 -20.52 2.51 1.58
C TRP A 121 -21.44 1.96 0.49
N GLU A 122 -22.56 1.36 0.87
CA GLU A 122 -23.45 0.55 0.00
C GLU A 122 -22.70 -0.19 -1.12
N TYR A 123 -21.77 -1.08 -0.73
CA TYR A 123 -20.89 -1.74 -1.69
C TYR A 123 -21.67 -2.46 -2.80
N ARG A 124 -21.36 -2.12 -4.05
CA ARG A 124 -22.01 -2.78 -5.19
C ARG A 124 -21.41 -4.17 -5.42
N THR A 125 -22.22 -5.19 -5.20
CA THR A 125 -21.80 -6.60 -5.28
C THR A 125 -21.35 -7.04 -6.68
N ASN A 126 -21.71 -6.31 -7.74
CA ASN A 126 -21.33 -6.62 -9.12
C ASN A 126 -19.87 -6.25 -9.46
N ILE A 127 -19.24 -5.34 -8.70
CA ILE A 127 -17.86 -4.88 -8.94
C ILE A 127 -16.83 -5.47 -7.95
N LEU A 128 -17.31 -6.22 -6.96
CA LEU A 128 -16.50 -6.89 -5.93
C LEU A 128 -16.14 -8.32 -6.34
N ILE A 129 -15.14 -8.91 -5.69
CA ILE A 129 -14.77 -10.34 -5.81
C ILE A 129 -15.92 -11.24 -5.33
N GLY A 130 -16.69 -10.78 -4.34
CA GLY A 130 -17.76 -11.57 -3.71
C GLY A 130 -17.30 -12.30 -2.44
N LEU A 131 -16.08 -12.06 -1.96
CA LEU A 131 -15.60 -12.53 -0.67
C LEU A 131 -16.01 -11.55 0.44
N HIS A 132 -16.73 -12.04 1.43
CA HIS A 132 -17.26 -11.23 2.53
C HIS A 132 -16.93 -11.85 3.88
N ILE A 133 -16.70 -10.99 4.87
CA ILE A 133 -16.44 -11.34 6.26
C ILE A 133 -17.79 -11.43 6.96
N GLY A 134 -18.35 -12.65 7.05
CA GLY A 134 -19.69 -12.87 7.60
C GLY A 134 -19.85 -12.38 9.03
N ALA A 135 -18.82 -12.51 9.87
CA ALA A 135 -18.83 -12.02 11.24
C ALA A 135 -18.94 -10.48 11.36
N TRP A 136 -18.77 -9.75 10.25
CA TRP A 136 -18.66 -8.29 10.21
C TRP A 136 -19.73 -7.71 9.27
N SER A 137 -20.99 -8.12 9.48
CA SER A 137 -22.13 -7.66 8.68
C SER A 137 -21.96 -7.87 7.16
N GLY A 138 -21.21 -8.89 6.75
CA GLY A 138 -20.93 -9.15 5.35
C GLY A 138 -19.98 -8.14 4.71
N LEU A 139 -19.03 -7.57 5.46
CA LEU A 139 -18.04 -6.62 4.93
C LEU A 139 -17.21 -7.27 3.80
N PRO A 140 -17.09 -6.65 2.62
CA PRO A 140 -16.25 -7.19 1.55
C PRO A 140 -14.77 -7.14 1.94
N ILE A 141 -14.00 -8.16 1.53
CA ILE A 141 -12.57 -8.24 1.88
C ILE A 141 -11.78 -7.04 1.35
N GLU A 142 -12.22 -6.47 0.23
CA GLU A 142 -11.62 -5.28 -0.38
C GLU A 142 -11.64 -4.06 0.53
N ALA A 143 -12.60 -3.96 1.46
CA ALA A 143 -12.66 -2.91 2.47
C ALA A 143 -11.47 -2.97 3.44
N VAL A 144 -10.87 -4.15 3.64
CA VAL A 144 -9.62 -4.30 4.41
C VAL A 144 -8.41 -4.09 3.49
N CYS A 145 -8.45 -4.64 2.27
CA CYS A 145 -7.35 -4.52 1.32
C CYS A 145 -7.02 -3.07 0.95
N VAL A 146 -8.01 -2.17 0.89
CA VAL A 146 -7.77 -0.76 0.57
C VAL A 146 -6.83 -0.09 1.58
N TRP A 147 -6.99 -0.37 2.88
CA TRP A 147 -6.15 0.22 3.92
C TRP A 147 -4.72 -0.31 3.88
N LEU A 148 -4.57 -1.60 3.55
CA LEU A 148 -3.27 -2.20 3.29
C LEU A 148 -2.60 -1.54 2.08
N ALA A 149 -3.31 -1.47 0.96
CA ALA A 149 -2.80 -0.92 -0.30
C ALA A 149 -2.38 0.55 -0.16
N VAL A 150 -3.23 1.37 0.48
CA VAL A 150 -2.94 2.78 0.75
C VAL A 150 -1.73 2.94 1.67
N SER A 151 -1.59 2.09 2.70
CA SER A 151 -0.46 2.15 3.63
C SER A 151 0.86 1.87 2.95
N PHE A 152 0.97 0.76 2.22
CA PHE A 152 2.18 0.42 1.47
C PHE A 152 2.51 1.48 0.42
N THR A 153 1.51 1.92 -0.34
CA THR A 153 1.69 2.94 -1.39
C THR A 153 2.21 4.25 -0.81
N ALA A 154 1.59 4.75 0.26
CA ALA A 154 1.98 6.01 0.88
C ALA A 154 3.39 5.95 1.47
N ILE A 155 3.73 4.85 2.15
CA ILE A 155 5.01 4.72 2.87
C ILE A 155 6.17 4.50 1.89
N ILE A 156 6.00 3.64 0.88
CA ILE A 156 7.00 3.49 -0.18
C ILE A 156 7.22 4.82 -0.90
N THR A 157 6.15 5.54 -1.22
CA THR A 157 6.25 6.85 -1.88
C THR A 157 7.00 7.86 -1.01
N TYR A 158 6.70 7.91 0.29
CA TYR A 158 7.39 8.77 1.24
C TYR A 158 8.88 8.45 1.32
N GLU A 159 9.26 7.18 1.50
CA GLU A 159 10.68 6.79 1.59
C GLU A 159 11.43 7.13 0.30
N VAL A 160 10.81 6.91 -0.86
CA VAL A 160 11.40 7.28 -2.16
C VAL A 160 11.66 8.79 -2.23
N ILE A 161 10.71 9.60 -1.79
CA ILE A 161 10.87 11.07 -1.75
C ILE A 161 11.97 11.46 -0.77
N LYS A 162 12.04 10.83 0.40
CA LYS A 162 13.06 11.10 1.42
C LYS A 162 14.47 10.71 0.93
N ILE A 163 14.63 9.56 0.29
CA ILE A 163 15.85 9.14 -0.40
C ILE A 163 16.25 10.16 -1.48
N TRP A 164 15.31 10.56 -2.33
CA TRP A 164 15.59 11.54 -3.38
C TRP A 164 16.07 12.88 -2.80
N LYS A 165 15.43 13.37 -1.74
CA LYS A 165 15.88 14.58 -1.04
C LYS A 165 17.28 14.42 -0.43
N ALA A 166 17.60 13.25 0.13
CA ALA A 166 18.92 12.97 0.69
C ALA A 166 20.04 12.87 -0.36
N LEU A 167 19.71 12.42 -1.58
CA LEU A 167 20.66 12.38 -2.71
C LEU A 167 21.03 13.78 -3.22
N GLY A 168 20.11 14.75 -3.13
CA GLY A 168 20.34 16.14 -3.56
C GLY A 168 20.52 16.32 -5.07
N THR A 169 20.25 15.29 -5.87
CA THR A 169 20.40 15.29 -7.34
C THR A 169 19.06 15.58 -8.05
N ARG A 170 19.14 15.92 -9.34
CA ARG A 170 17.95 16.12 -10.17
C ARG A 170 17.17 14.81 -10.29
N ALA A 171 15.83 14.89 -10.41
CA ALA A 171 14.97 13.72 -10.44
C ALA A 171 15.39 12.67 -11.50
N LEU A 172 15.74 13.07 -12.72
CA LEU A 172 16.17 12.13 -13.76
C LEU A 172 17.47 11.37 -13.40
N GLU A 173 18.39 12.05 -12.72
CA GLU A 173 19.64 11.44 -12.26
C GLU A 173 19.38 10.51 -11.08
N ALA A 174 18.61 10.95 -10.08
CA ALA A 174 18.27 10.13 -8.91
C ALA A 174 17.48 8.87 -9.28
N PHE A 175 16.46 9.01 -10.14
CA PHE A 175 15.54 7.91 -10.45
C PHE A 175 16.14 6.94 -11.47
N PHE A 176 16.79 7.44 -12.53
CA PHE A 176 17.25 6.60 -13.64
C PHE A 176 18.78 6.45 -13.74
N GLY A 177 19.56 7.17 -12.93
CA GLY A 177 21.03 7.14 -12.99
C GLY A 177 21.60 7.80 -14.24
N ILE A 178 20.81 8.59 -14.98
CA ILE A 178 21.25 9.26 -16.20
C ILE A 178 22.00 10.53 -15.79
N ARG A 179 23.33 10.47 -15.73
CA ARG A 179 24.17 11.67 -15.67
C ARG A 179 24.04 12.41 -17.00
N LYS A 180 23.51 13.63 -16.95
CA LYS A 180 23.75 14.63 -18.00
C LYS A 180 25.03 15.37 -17.69
#